data_AF-A0A0M8MW44-F1
#
_entry.id   AF-A0A0M8MW44-F1
#
_cell.length_a   1.000
_cell.length_b   1.000
_cell.length_c   1.000
_cell.angle_alpha   90.00
_cell.angle_beta   90.00
_cell.angle_gamma   90.00
#
_symmetry.space_group_name_H-M   'P 1'
#
loop_
_entity.id
_entity.type
_entity.pdbx_description
1 polymer ?
#
loop_
_entity_poly.entity_id
_entity_poly.type
_entity_poly.pdbx_seq_one_letter_code
_entity_poly.pdbx_strand_id
1 'polypeptide(L)'
;MSTVSAEGAMPAMEVLLQELPLEDNGLVSLGVLAERLSNSAYQTIQSLGDTLPSLSSNAKRAKIYATAIELRKIFIKLLVLVRWSKDADLLNRARNVVGLLVEQQWAHEDVFSGLTQVRKILPNARMCDADLVTAIDVLRSGTYERLPLSIKDSTIPAKPLSDAEALAVLHDLDEILSVRLACSETIPLGMKLKNIEDGKAYFEAKGLYNWAKF
;
A
#
# COMPACT_ATOMS: atom_id res chain seq x y z
N MET A 1 -53.68 10.70 18.69
CA MET A 1 -53.40 11.35 19.99
C MET A 1 -52.07 10.79 20.45
N SER A 2 -50.93 11.48 20.40
CA SER A 2 -50.71 12.92 20.52
C SER A 2 -49.37 13.32 19.89
N THR A 3 -49.36 14.51 19.28
CA THR A 3 -48.21 15.40 19.03
C THR A 3 -47.00 14.89 18.23
N VAL A 4 -47.13 14.88 16.90
CA VAL A 4 -46.02 15.26 16.00
C VAL A 4 -46.33 16.66 15.48
N SER A 5 -46.34 17.62 16.40
CA SER A 5 -46.26 19.05 16.08
C SER A 5 -44.91 19.54 16.58
N ALA A 6 -43.92 19.43 15.71
CA ALA A 6 -42.73 20.26 15.74
C ALA A 6 -42.30 20.40 14.28
N GLU A 7 -43.12 21.11 13.51
CA GLU A 7 -42.66 21.75 12.29
C GLU A 7 -41.57 22.71 12.74
N GLY A 8 -40.33 22.22 12.70
CA GLY A 8 -39.17 22.84 13.33
C GLY A 8 -38.96 24.20 12.72
N ALA A 9 -39.35 25.25 13.44
CA ALA A 9 -38.98 26.62 13.10
C ALA A 9 -37.46 26.62 12.91
N MET A 10 -37.01 26.92 11.69
CA MET A 10 -35.60 27.03 11.36
C MET A 10 -34.95 27.91 12.42
N PRO A 11 -33.97 27.40 13.20
CA PRO A 11 -33.31 28.20 14.22
C PRO A 11 -32.74 29.46 13.58
N ALA A 12 -32.82 30.58 14.30
CA ALA A 12 -32.31 31.86 13.80
C ALA A 12 -30.83 31.69 13.38
N MET A 13 -30.46 32.31 12.26
CA MET A 13 -29.11 32.20 11.67
C MET A 13 -28.00 32.48 12.68
N GLU A 14 -28.23 33.39 13.63
CA GLU A 14 -27.30 33.74 14.68
C GLU A 14 -27.00 32.58 15.62
N VAL A 15 -28.01 31.76 15.94
CA VAL A 15 -27.85 30.55 16.76
C VAL A 15 -27.01 29.52 16.00
N LEU A 16 -27.27 29.33 14.71
CA LEU A 16 -26.50 28.40 13.89
C LEU A 16 -25.02 28.81 13.76
N LEU A 17 -24.74 30.11 13.69
CA LEU A 17 -23.37 30.61 13.64
C LEU A 17 -22.63 30.44 14.98
N GLN A 18 -23.35 30.40 16.10
CA GLN A 18 -22.78 30.18 17.43
C GLN A 18 -22.37 28.72 17.67
N GLU A 19 -23.08 27.78 17.04
CA GLU A 19 -22.78 26.34 17.14
C GLU A 19 -21.60 25.91 16.25
N LEU A 20 -21.09 26.77 15.38
CA LEU A 20 -19.96 26.44 14.52
C LEU A 20 -18.64 26.36 15.31
N PRO A 21 -17.77 25.38 15.01
CA PRO A 21 -16.45 25.31 15.62
C PRO A 21 -15.63 26.54 15.24
N LEU A 22 -15.00 27.17 16.23
CA LEU A 22 -14.12 28.32 16.04
C LEU A 22 -12.73 27.83 15.63
N GLU A 23 -12.41 27.94 14.34
CA GLU A 23 -11.08 27.60 13.84
C GLU A 23 -10.11 28.80 13.87
N ASP A 24 -9.56 29.08 15.05
CA ASP A 24 -8.56 30.15 15.20
C ASP A 24 -7.13 29.71 14.86
N ASN A 25 -6.93 28.41 14.58
CA ASN A 25 -5.60 27.85 14.40
C ASN A 25 -4.88 28.48 13.18
N GLY A 26 -3.67 28.97 13.39
CA GLY A 26 -2.86 29.62 12.35
C GLY A 26 -3.32 31.03 11.95
N LEU A 27 -4.30 31.64 12.62
CA LEU A 27 -4.62 33.04 12.42
C LEU A 27 -3.61 33.95 13.10
N VAL A 28 -3.24 35.04 12.43
CA VAL A 28 -2.36 36.08 12.98
C VAL A 28 -3.11 37.41 12.94
N SER A 29 -3.13 38.10 14.07
CA SER A 29 -3.75 39.43 14.15
C SER A 29 -3.03 40.42 13.23
N LEU A 30 -3.81 41.18 12.45
CA LEU A 30 -3.31 42.22 11.56
C LEU A 30 -2.52 43.30 12.31
N GLY A 31 -2.89 43.58 13.56
CA GLY A 31 -2.18 44.53 14.41
C GLY A 31 -0.74 44.08 14.70
N VAL A 32 -0.57 42.81 15.06
CA VAL A 32 0.76 42.20 15.30
C VAL A 32 1.59 42.21 14.02
N LEU A 33 0.96 41.96 12.87
CA LEU A 33 1.64 41.99 11.58
C LEU A 33 2.10 43.40 11.21
N ALA A 34 1.25 44.40 11.42
CA ALA A 34 1.59 45.80 11.18
C ALA A 34 2.73 46.28 12.10
N GLU A 35 2.69 45.93 13.38
CA GLU A 35 3.73 46.25 14.36
C GLU A 35 5.08 45.60 14.01
N ARG A 36 5.06 44.29 13.68
CA ARG A 36 6.28 43.60 13.25
C ARG A 36 6.85 44.20 11.97
N LEU A 37 5.98 44.61 11.04
CA LEU A 37 6.41 45.23 9.80
C LEU A 37 7.01 46.62 10.00
N SER A 38 6.40 47.44 10.86
CA SER A 38 6.96 48.75 11.19
C SER A 38 8.31 48.62 11.89
N ASN A 39 8.43 47.66 12.82
CA ASN A 39 9.68 47.39 13.52
C ASN A 39 10.77 46.88 12.56
N SER A 40 10.43 45.96 11.65
CA SER A 40 11.34 45.48 10.62
C SER A 40 11.77 46.60 9.65
N ALA A 41 10.84 47.47 9.25
CA ALA A 41 11.15 48.62 8.41
C ALA A 41 12.11 49.59 9.12
N TYR A 42 11.86 49.87 10.40
CA TYR A 42 12.73 50.71 11.22
C TYR A 42 14.13 50.12 11.36
N GLN A 43 14.25 48.83 11.67
CA GLN A 43 15.54 48.13 11.74
C GLN A 43 16.28 48.16 10.40
N THR A 44 15.57 47.99 9.28
CA THR A 44 16.15 48.05 7.94
C THR A 44 16.73 49.44 7.67
N ILE A 45 16.00 50.50 8.01
CA ILE A 45 16.45 51.90 7.86
C ILE A 45 17.63 52.18 8.80
N GLN A 46 17.61 51.67 10.02
CA GLN A 46 18.71 51.83 10.97
C GLN A 46 19.99 51.17 10.46
N SER A 47 19.89 49.90 10.01
CA SER A 47 21.02 49.17 9.44
C SER A 47 21.56 49.83 8.15
N LEU A 48 20.68 50.47 7.38
CA LEU A 48 21.05 51.29 6.23
C LEU A 48 21.87 52.50 6.70
N GLY A 49 21.43 53.21 7.73
CA GLY A 49 22.18 54.32 8.35
C GLY A 49 23.60 53.94 8.76
N ASP A 50 23.78 52.78 9.36
CA ASP A 50 25.09 52.29 9.83
C ASP A 50 26.03 51.88 8.68
N THR A 51 25.46 51.40 7.57
CA THR A 51 26.22 50.92 6.40
C THR A 51 26.44 51.98 5.32
N LEU A 52 25.71 53.10 5.35
CA LEU A 52 25.89 54.23 4.44
C LEU A 52 27.27 54.89 4.48
N PRO A 53 27.89 55.18 5.64
CA PRO A 53 29.13 55.95 5.68
C PRO A 53 30.30 55.26 4.97
N SER A 54 30.34 53.92 4.95
CA SER A 54 31.42 53.13 4.36
C SER A 54 31.38 53.01 2.83
N LEU A 55 30.30 53.45 2.17
CA LEU A 55 30.10 53.30 0.72
C LEU A 55 30.55 54.53 -0.09
N SER A 56 30.76 54.39 -1.40
CA SER A 56 31.00 55.51 -2.31
C SER A 56 29.72 56.28 -2.64
N SER A 57 29.81 57.55 -3.04
CA SER A 57 28.63 58.43 -3.29
C SER A 57 27.60 57.81 -4.26
N ASN A 58 28.06 57.16 -5.34
CA ASN A 58 27.18 56.45 -6.29
C ASN A 58 26.53 55.22 -5.65
N ALA A 59 27.30 54.41 -4.91
CA ALA A 59 26.79 53.22 -4.25
C ALA A 59 25.77 53.55 -3.15
N LYS A 60 25.98 54.66 -2.41
CA LYS A 60 25.02 55.17 -1.41
C LYS A 60 23.65 55.45 -2.04
N ARG A 61 23.61 56.22 -3.14
CA ARG A 61 22.36 56.55 -3.85
C ARG A 61 21.63 55.30 -4.33
N ALA A 62 22.36 54.36 -4.93
CA ALA A 62 21.79 53.10 -5.40
C ALA A 62 21.21 52.26 -4.26
N LYS A 63 21.92 52.14 -3.13
CA LYS A 63 21.47 51.35 -1.97
C LYS A 63 20.25 51.96 -1.28
N ILE A 64 20.20 53.29 -1.14
CA ILE A 64 19.02 54.01 -0.61
C ILE A 64 17.80 53.76 -1.51
N TYR A 65 17.97 53.87 -2.83
CA TYR A 65 16.87 53.65 -3.76
C TYR A 65 16.37 52.20 -3.74
N ALA A 66 17.29 51.22 -3.71
CA ALA A 66 16.93 49.81 -3.66
C ALA A 66 16.15 49.44 -2.38
N THR A 67 16.64 49.90 -1.22
CA THR A 67 15.98 49.67 0.08
C THR A 67 14.62 50.38 0.16
N ALA A 68 14.50 51.60 -0.38
CA ALA A 68 13.21 52.29 -0.45
C ALA A 68 12.18 51.53 -1.31
N ILE A 69 12.60 50.95 -2.44
CA ILE A 69 11.72 50.11 -3.27
C ILE A 69 11.29 48.85 -2.51
N GLU A 70 12.22 48.20 -1.81
CA GLU A 70 11.94 46.98 -1.04
C GLU A 70 10.92 47.24 0.08
N LEU A 71 11.14 48.28 0.88
CA LEU A 71 10.20 48.72 1.91
C LEU A 71 8.84 49.07 1.31
N ARG A 72 8.81 49.83 0.21
CA ARG A 72 7.56 50.15 -0.50
C ARG A 72 6.80 48.90 -0.91
N LYS A 73 7.47 47.89 -1.47
CA LYS A 73 6.81 46.61 -1.86
C LYS A 73 6.17 45.93 -0.66
N ILE A 74 6.85 45.93 0.48
CA ILE A 74 6.37 45.32 1.72
C ILE A 74 5.12 46.07 2.24
N PHE A 75 5.13 47.40 2.27
CA PHE A 75 3.95 48.19 2.68
C PHE A 75 2.78 48.09 1.69
N ILE A 76 3.04 47.92 0.40
CA ILE A 76 1.98 47.64 -0.59
C ILE A 76 1.31 46.30 -0.27
N LYS A 77 2.09 45.25 0.10
CA LYS A 77 1.51 43.97 0.53
C LYS A 77 0.65 44.12 1.78
N LEU A 78 1.10 44.89 2.77
CA LEU A 78 0.29 45.20 3.95
C LEU A 78 -1.00 45.94 3.58
N LEU A 79 -0.93 46.92 2.67
CA LEU A 79 -2.11 47.64 2.18
C LEU A 79 -3.13 46.70 1.52
N VAL A 80 -2.67 45.71 0.75
CA VAL A 80 -3.55 44.70 0.15
C VAL A 80 -4.24 43.88 1.25
N LEU A 81 -3.50 43.43 2.27
CA LEU A 81 -4.07 42.69 3.40
C LEU A 81 -5.10 43.52 4.18
N VAL A 82 -4.84 44.80 4.43
CA VAL A 82 -5.79 45.72 5.09
C VAL A 82 -7.04 45.94 4.25
N ARG A 83 -6.94 45.95 2.92
CA ARG A 83 -8.12 46.04 2.04
C ARG A 83 -8.96 44.75 2.10
N TRP A 84 -8.30 43.59 2.17
CA TRP A 84 -8.97 42.29 2.27
C TRP A 84 -9.55 42.03 3.64
N SER A 85 -9.01 42.64 4.70
CA SER A 85 -9.54 42.45 6.06
C SER A 85 -10.98 42.96 6.22
N LYS A 86 -11.50 43.76 5.29
CA LYS A 86 -12.92 44.16 5.27
C LYS A 86 -13.87 42.98 5.17
N ASP A 87 -13.47 41.94 4.44
CA ASP A 87 -14.28 40.73 4.20
C ASP A 87 -13.85 39.57 5.11
N ALA A 88 -13.02 39.83 6.12
CA ALA A 88 -12.47 38.80 7.00
C ALA A 88 -13.55 38.05 7.79
N ASP A 89 -14.63 38.73 8.21
CA ASP A 89 -15.71 38.10 8.96
C ASP A 89 -16.45 37.03 8.14
N LEU A 90 -16.66 37.30 6.85
CA LEU A 90 -17.27 36.32 5.93
C LEU A 90 -16.33 35.14 5.69
N LEU A 91 -15.04 35.40 5.52
CA LEU A 91 -14.03 34.36 5.36
C LEU A 91 -13.92 33.48 6.62
N ASN A 92 -13.94 34.07 7.81
CA ASN A 92 -13.91 33.35 9.07
C ASN A 92 -15.15 32.45 9.24
N ARG A 93 -16.34 32.93 8.86
CA ARG A 93 -17.56 32.09 8.85
C ARG A 93 -17.44 30.92 7.88
N ALA A 94 -17.00 31.18 6.64
CA ALA A 94 -16.81 30.12 5.65
C ALA A 94 -15.78 29.08 6.13
N ARG A 95 -14.73 29.53 6.79
CA ARG A 95 -13.73 28.66 7.42
C ARG A 95 -14.34 27.78 8.51
N ASN A 96 -15.08 28.36 9.45
CA ASN A 96 -15.72 27.60 10.53
C ASN A 96 -16.69 26.53 9.98
N VAL A 97 -17.39 26.84 8.88
CA VAL A 97 -18.22 25.85 8.16
C VAL A 97 -17.37 24.72 7.57
N VAL A 98 -16.23 25.04 6.94
CA VAL A 98 -15.31 24.02 6.43
C VAL A 98 -14.77 23.16 7.57
N GLY A 99 -14.44 23.76 8.72
CA GLY A 99 -14.01 23.04 9.91
C GLY A 99 -15.05 22.02 10.39
N LEU A 100 -16.31 22.44 10.46
CA LEU A 100 -17.42 21.53 10.78
C LEU A 100 -17.51 20.38 9.78
N LEU A 101 -17.43 20.66 8.47
CA LEU A 101 -17.49 19.62 7.44
C LEU A 101 -16.35 18.61 7.57
N VAL A 102 -15.15 19.09 7.91
CA VAL A 102 -14.00 18.22 8.17
C VAL A 102 -14.26 17.36 9.40
N GLU A 103 -14.72 17.93 10.51
CA GLU A 103 -15.05 17.16 11.73
C GLU A 103 -16.11 16.08 11.46
N GLN A 104 -17.16 16.39 10.70
CA GLN A 104 -18.17 15.41 10.30
C GLN A 104 -17.59 14.30 9.43
N GLN A 105 -16.66 14.63 8.53
CA GLN A 105 -15.96 13.63 7.72
C GLN A 105 -15.16 12.66 8.60
N TRP A 106 -14.43 13.17 9.60
CA TRP A 106 -13.71 12.32 10.56
C TRP A 106 -14.67 11.42 11.34
N ALA A 107 -15.78 11.95 11.83
CA ALA A 107 -16.79 11.17 12.55
C ALA A 107 -17.36 10.03 11.67
N HIS A 108 -17.60 10.29 10.38
CA HIS A 108 -18.05 9.26 9.45
C HIS A 108 -17.00 8.16 9.22
N GLU A 109 -15.73 8.54 9.07
CA GLU A 109 -14.64 7.59 8.90
C GLU A 109 -14.47 6.71 10.14
N ASP A 110 -14.60 7.28 11.34
CA ASP A 110 -14.55 6.55 12.60
C ASP A 110 -15.69 5.53 12.72
N VAL A 111 -16.92 5.92 12.38
CA VAL A 111 -18.07 5.01 12.37
C VAL A 111 -17.86 3.87 11.37
N PHE A 112 -17.37 4.19 10.17
CA PHE A 112 -17.10 3.19 9.14
C PHE A 112 -16.01 2.19 9.58
N SER A 113 -14.93 2.70 10.19
CA SER A 113 -13.86 1.90 10.76
C SER A 113 -14.40 0.98 11.87
N GLY A 114 -15.20 1.52 12.78
CA GLY A 114 -15.86 0.78 13.86
C GLY A 114 -16.75 -0.36 13.34
N LEU A 115 -17.61 -0.08 12.36
CA LEU A 115 -18.46 -1.08 11.72
C LEU A 115 -17.65 -2.17 11.02
N THR A 116 -16.57 -1.79 10.34
CA THR A 116 -15.66 -2.73 9.69
C THR A 116 -14.99 -3.64 10.71
N GLN A 117 -14.60 -3.09 11.85
CA GLN A 117 -13.99 -3.86 12.94
C GLN A 117 -14.99 -4.85 13.55
N VAL A 118 -16.23 -4.42 13.81
CA VAL A 118 -17.29 -5.31 14.28
C VAL A 118 -17.52 -6.45 13.28
N ARG A 119 -17.58 -6.14 11.98
CA ARG A 119 -17.71 -7.16 10.92
C ARG A 119 -16.57 -8.17 10.93
N LYS A 120 -15.33 -7.76 11.25
CA LYS A 120 -14.17 -8.66 11.34
C LYS A 120 -14.22 -9.57 12.57
N ILE A 121 -14.79 -9.11 13.68
CA ILE A 121 -14.87 -9.86 14.94
C ILE A 121 -16.08 -10.82 14.93
N LEU A 122 -17.16 -10.46 14.25
CA LEU A 122 -18.41 -11.23 14.23
C LEU A 122 -18.25 -12.72 13.89
N PRO A 123 -17.39 -13.14 12.93
CA PRO A 123 -17.16 -14.56 12.64
C PRO A 123 -16.66 -15.36 13.85
N ASN A 124 -15.87 -14.75 14.75
CA ASN A 124 -15.35 -15.45 15.93
C ASN A 124 -16.45 -15.77 16.96
N ALA A 125 -17.55 -15.01 16.96
CA ALA A 125 -18.71 -15.29 17.80
C ALA A 125 -19.63 -16.36 17.18
N ARG A 126 -19.46 -16.68 15.90
CA ARG A 126 -20.24 -17.73 15.24
C ARG A 126 -19.62 -19.08 15.53
N MET A 127 -20.43 -20.02 16.02
CA MET A 127 -20.07 -21.42 15.97
C MET A 127 -20.32 -21.93 14.55
N CYS A 128 -19.32 -22.56 13.94
CA CYS A 128 -19.49 -23.24 12.66
C CYS A 128 -20.20 -24.59 12.87
N ASP A 129 -20.94 -25.04 11.86
CA ASP A 129 -21.49 -26.38 11.85
C ASP A 129 -20.37 -27.42 11.92
N ALA A 130 -20.60 -28.49 12.68
CA ALA A 130 -19.62 -29.55 12.83
C ALA A 130 -19.54 -30.38 11.54
N ASP A 131 -18.32 -30.63 11.05
CA ASP A 131 -18.09 -31.45 9.88
C ASP A 131 -18.14 -32.95 10.24
N LEU A 132 -19.37 -33.47 10.27
CA LEU A 132 -19.62 -34.86 10.67
C LEU A 132 -19.06 -35.86 9.67
N VAL A 133 -19.01 -35.53 8.37
CA VAL A 133 -18.58 -36.47 7.33
C VAL A 133 -17.09 -36.77 7.49
N THR A 134 -16.27 -35.74 7.67
CA THR A 134 -14.84 -35.94 7.88
C THR A 134 -14.54 -36.53 9.25
N ALA A 135 -15.32 -36.16 10.29
CA ALA A 135 -15.20 -36.77 11.60
C ALA A 135 -15.47 -38.28 11.58
N ILE A 136 -16.49 -38.73 10.84
CA ILE A 136 -16.81 -40.16 10.67
C ILE A 136 -15.71 -40.88 9.90
N ASP A 137 -15.21 -40.30 8.81
CA ASP A 137 -14.12 -40.87 8.02
C ASP A 137 -12.89 -41.10 8.92
N VAL A 138 -12.46 -40.08 9.68
CA VAL A 138 -11.32 -40.18 10.61
C VAL A 138 -11.60 -41.14 11.76
N LEU A 139 -12.82 -41.17 12.31
CA LEU A 139 -13.18 -42.10 13.39
C LEU A 139 -13.08 -43.56 12.94
N ARG A 140 -13.47 -43.84 11.69
CA ARG A 140 -13.49 -45.21 11.15
C ARG A 140 -12.12 -45.70 10.68
N SER A 141 -11.42 -44.90 9.89
CA SER A 141 -10.15 -45.31 9.26
C SER A 141 -8.90 -44.80 10.01
N GLY A 142 -9.09 -43.96 11.03
CA GLY A 142 -8.00 -43.30 11.76
C GLY A 142 -7.31 -42.18 10.98
N THR A 143 -7.64 -41.97 9.69
CA THR A 143 -7.00 -40.98 8.82
C THR A 143 -7.98 -40.38 7.80
N TYR A 144 -7.69 -39.18 7.29
CA TYR A 144 -8.56 -38.56 6.29
C TYR A 144 -8.21 -39.03 4.87
N GLU A 145 -9.09 -39.84 4.27
CA GLU A 145 -8.83 -40.47 2.97
C GLU A 145 -8.93 -39.50 1.79
N ARG A 146 -9.81 -38.49 1.87
CA ARG A 146 -10.06 -37.53 0.77
C ARG A 146 -9.03 -36.40 0.70
N LEU A 147 -7.91 -36.51 1.43
CA LEU A 147 -6.84 -35.54 1.37
C LEU A 147 -6.17 -35.59 -0.01
N PRO A 148 -6.07 -34.46 -0.75
CA PRO A 148 -5.38 -34.42 -2.03
C PRO A 148 -3.94 -34.95 -1.93
N LEU A 149 -3.55 -35.76 -2.91
CA LEU A 149 -2.22 -36.37 -2.96
C LEU A 149 -1.10 -35.32 -3.00
N SER A 150 -1.32 -34.17 -3.64
CA SER A 150 -0.36 -33.06 -3.68
C SER A 150 0.05 -32.53 -2.30
N ILE A 151 -0.85 -32.60 -1.30
CA ILE A 151 -0.52 -32.22 0.08
C ILE A 151 0.28 -33.33 0.76
N LYS A 152 -0.07 -34.60 0.50
CA LYS A 152 0.69 -35.75 1.02
C LYS A 152 2.12 -35.75 0.49
N ASP A 153 2.30 -35.52 -0.80
CA ASP A 153 3.61 -35.55 -1.48
C ASP A 153 4.51 -34.38 -1.08
N SER A 154 3.92 -33.22 -0.75
CA SER A 154 4.69 -32.04 -0.31
C SER A 154 5.07 -32.08 1.17
N THR A 155 4.28 -32.76 2.00
CA THR A 155 4.47 -32.76 3.46
C THR A 155 5.18 -34.01 3.97
N ILE A 156 4.99 -35.15 3.31
CA ILE A 156 5.53 -36.45 3.73
C ILE A 156 6.60 -36.88 2.72
N PRO A 157 7.85 -37.12 3.14
CA PRO A 157 8.85 -37.67 2.24
C PRO A 157 8.40 -39.06 1.76
N ALA A 158 8.58 -39.34 0.47
CA ALA A 158 8.27 -40.64 -0.09
C ALA A 158 8.98 -41.75 0.70
N LYS A 159 8.26 -42.81 1.05
CA LYS A 159 8.83 -43.96 1.75
C LYS A 159 9.98 -44.52 0.88
N PRO A 160 11.19 -44.73 1.43
CA PRO A 160 12.28 -45.31 0.65
C PRO A 160 11.88 -46.72 0.20
N LEU A 161 12.14 -47.05 -1.07
CA LEU A 161 11.94 -48.41 -1.58
C LEU A 161 12.90 -49.38 -0.87
N SER A 162 12.42 -50.59 -0.60
CA SER A 162 13.28 -51.68 -0.18
C SER A 162 14.10 -52.21 -1.36
N ASP A 163 15.32 -52.70 -1.13
CA ASP A 163 16.17 -53.29 -2.17
C ASP A 163 15.44 -54.41 -2.95
N ALA A 164 14.61 -55.21 -2.27
CA ALA A 164 13.82 -56.26 -2.91
C ALA A 164 12.73 -55.70 -3.84
N GLU A 165 12.08 -54.60 -3.44
CA GLU A 165 11.09 -53.90 -4.27
C GLU A 165 11.76 -53.23 -5.47
N ALA A 166 12.95 -52.64 -5.26
CA ALA A 166 13.73 -52.03 -6.33
C ALA A 166 14.14 -53.05 -7.40
N LEU A 167 14.62 -54.24 -7.00
CA LEU A 167 14.96 -55.32 -7.93
C LEU A 167 13.74 -55.83 -8.70
N ALA A 168 12.58 -55.96 -8.04
CA ALA A 168 11.34 -56.34 -8.71
C ALA A 168 10.93 -55.31 -9.78
N VAL A 169 10.99 -54.02 -9.44
CA VAL A 169 10.70 -52.93 -10.40
C VAL A 169 11.67 -52.94 -11.57
N LEU A 170 12.97 -53.21 -11.35
CA LEU A 170 13.95 -53.31 -12.43
C LEU A 170 13.65 -54.48 -13.38
N HIS A 171 13.26 -55.63 -12.84
CA HIS A 171 12.85 -56.79 -13.65
C HIS A 171 11.60 -56.48 -14.48
N ASP A 172 10.59 -55.83 -13.88
CA ASP A 172 9.38 -55.41 -14.60
C ASP A 172 9.72 -54.42 -15.73
N LEU A 173 10.69 -53.51 -15.50
CA LEU A 173 11.18 -52.59 -16.52
C LEU A 173 11.89 -53.32 -17.67
N ASP A 174 12.72 -54.33 -17.37
CA ASP A 174 13.39 -55.13 -18.39
C ASP A 174 12.37 -55.88 -19.26
N GLU A 175 11.31 -56.44 -18.66
CA GLU A 175 10.21 -57.08 -19.39
C GLU A 175 9.47 -56.08 -20.28
N ILE A 176 9.09 -54.92 -19.76
CA ILE A 176 8.40 -53.87 -20.52
C ILE A 176 9.29 -53.37 -21.68
N LEU A 177 10.58 -53.17 -21.46
CA LEU A 177 11.53 -52.76 -22.49
C LEU A 177 11.65 -53.81 -23.58
N SER A 178 11.71 -55.09 -23.21
CA SER A 178 11.77 -56.20 -24.18
C SER A 178 10.54 -56.22 -25.09
N VAL A 179 9.34 -56.02 -24.52
CA VAL A 179 8.08 -56.00 -25.27
C VAL A 179 8.00 -54.76 -26.16
N ARG A 180 8.38 -53.59 -25.66
CA ARG A 180 8.34 -52.34 -26.44
C ARG A 180 9.28 -52.36 -27.63
N LEU A 181 10.50 -52.85 -27.44
CA LEU A 181 11.51 -52.98 -28.50
C LEU A 181 11.13 -54.04 -29.53
N ALA A 182 10.43 -55.09 -29.12
CA ALA A 182 9.94 -56.11 -30.04
C ALA A 182 8.72 -55.65 -30.86
N CYS A 183 7.79 -54.91 -30.24
CA CYS A 183 6.46 -54.69 -30.82
C CYS A 183 6.18 -53.26 -31.31
N SER A 184 6.83 -52.24 -30.74
CA SER A 184 6.39 -50.84 -30.93
C SER A 184 7.47 -49.89 -31.43
N GLU A 185 8.74 -50.13 -31.09
CA GLU A 185 9.81 -49.18 -31.38
C GLU A 185 10.61 -49.56 -32.63
N THR A 186 10.81 -48.60 -33.51
CA THR A 186 11.61 -48.79 -34.74
C THR A 186 13.09 -48.53 -34.44
N ILE A 187 13.90 -49.58 -34.44
CA ILE A 187 15.36 -49.46 -34.24
C ILE A 187 16.03 -49.01 -35.55
N PRO A 188 16.83 -47.91 -35.55
CA PRO A 188 17.52 -47.43 -36.75
C PRO A 188 18.46 -48.45 -37.40
N LEU A 189 18.53 -48.42 -38.73
CA LEU A 189 19.41 -49.29 -39.53
C LEU A 189 20.89 -49.05 -39.16
N GLY A 190 21.51 -50.04 -38.52
CA GLY A 190 22.92 -50.00 -38.09
C GLY A 190 23.14 -50.18 -36.59
N MET A 191 22.08 -50.07 -35.77
CA MET A 191 22.10 -50.41 -34.35
C MET A 191 21.55 -51.82 -34.12
N LYS A 192 22.24 -52.63 -33.32
CA LYS A 192 21.79 -53.96 -32.91
C LYS A 192 21.63 -54.01 -31.40
N LEU A 193 20.51 -54.54 -30.93
CA LEU A 193 20.30 -54.78 -29.50
C LEU A 193 21.29 -55.86 -29.03
N LYS A 194 22.03 -55.56 -27.97
CA LYS A 194 23.02 -56.46 -27.37
C LYS A 194 22.43 -57.20 -26.16
N ASN A 195 21.85 -56.47 -25.21
CA ASN A 195 21.20 -57.04 -24.03
C ASN A 195 20.23 -56.05 -23.39
N ILE A 196 19.31 -56.53 -22.56
CA ILE A 196 18.44 -55.73 -21.70
C ILE A 196 18.65 -56.22 -20.26
N GLU A 197 19.26 -55.40 -19.42
CA GLU A 197 19.57 -55.71 -18.02
C GLU A 197 19.51 -54.43 -17.18
N ASP A 198 19.18 -54.56 -15.89
CA ASP A 198 19.13 -53.48 -14.90
C ASP A 198 18.24 -52.28 -15.33
N GLY A 199 17.11 -52.57 -15.98
CA GLY A 199 16.15 -51.57 -16.48
C GLY A 199 16.66 -50.79 -17.69
N LYS A 200 17.67 -51.30 -18.42
CA LYS A 200 18.32 -50.60 -19.53
C LYS A 200 18.55 -51.51 -20.73
N ALA A 201 18.28 -50.98 -21.92
CA ALA A 201 18.60 -51.63 -23.18
C ALA A 201 19.97 -51.17 -23.72
N TYR A 202 20.88 -52.12 -23.91
CA TYR A 202 22.21 -51.90 -24.45
C TYR A 202 22.23 -52.15 -25.96
N PHE A 203 22.58 -51.15 -26.75
CA PHE A 203 22.72 -51.27 -28.20
C PHE A 203 24.18 -51.16 -28.63
N GLU A 204 24.58 -51.96 -29.62
CA GLU A 204 25.88 -51.90 -30.27
C GLU A 204 25.71 -51.47 -31.73
N ALA A 205 26.56 -50.55 -32.19
CA ALA A 205 26.58 -50.09 -33.57
C ALA A 205 28.01 -50.04 -34.10
N LYS A 206 28.33 -50.93 -35.05
CA LYS A 206 29.69 -51.06 -35.59
C LYS A 206 29.97 -49.97 -36.63
N GLY A 207 31.12 -49.31 -36.50
CA GLY A 207 31.60 -48.33 -37.49
C GLY A 207 31.01 -46.92 -37.37
N LEU A 208 30.27 -46.61 -36.29
CA LEU A 208 29.67 -45.28 -36.07
C LEU A 208 30.72 -44.23 -35.65
N TYR A 209 31.78 -44.64 -34.94
CA TYR A 209 32.92 -43.79 -34.58
C TYR A 209 34.24 -44.55 -34.68
N ASN A 210 35.19 -44.03 -35.46
CA ASN A 210 36.59 -44.46 -35.48
C ASN A 210 37.39 -43.51 -34.58
N TRP A 211 37.86 -43.97 -33.42
CA TRP A 211 38.72 -43.18 -32.52
C TRP A 211 40.15 -42.97 -33.07
N ALA A 212 40.51 -43.65 -34.17
CA ALA A 212 41.83 -43.61 -34.80
C ALA A 212 42.04 -42.45 -35.81
N LYS A 213 41.11 -41.50 -35.89
CA LYS A 213 41.30 -40.22 -36.61
C LYS A 213 41.01 -39.05 -35.67
N PHE A 214 41.90 -38.87 -34.70
CA PHE A 214 42.17 -37.61 -34.02
C PHE A 214 43.67 -37.50 -33.81
#